data_AF-A0A0M8KLU9-F1
#
_entry.id   AF-A0A0M8KLU9-F1
#
_cell.length_a   1.000
_cell.length_b   1.000
_cell.length_c   1.000
_cell.angle_alpha   90.00
_cell.angle_beta   90.00
_cell.angle_gamma   90.00
#
_symmetry.space_group_name_H-M   'P 1'
#
loop_
_entity.id
_entity.type
_entity.pdbx_description
1 polymer ?
#
loop_
_entity_poly.entity_id
_entity_poly.type
_entity_poly.pdbx_seq_one_letter_code
_entity_poly.pdbx_strand_id
1 'polypeptide(L)'
;MDRVLCVDNGSTDATRDVLASAPRDLPVIVGDDSWTAFEQSAKMTVLADAARRAGAAWVLPFDADERWMGQGGSIADVLRSTAAPIVVGELVNAFPDPLQDGAWRLDPMAHHDPKMAFRPMRGAVIGMGNHRVMRPGDIVPGLGIVHLPWRSFEQFRAKVEHGSRALDAAELDADAGWHWRRLGAMDESELRAAWHGMLSGEKIPENAWQPGDVTVPFSVTDSLHWDDIVAARL
;
A
#
# COMPACT_ATOMS: atom_id res chain seq x y z
N MET A 1 7.44 -13.55 9.33
CA MET A 1 8.19 -12.53 8.57
C MET A 1 9.58 -12.49 9.17
N ASP A 2 10.62 -12.63 8.37
CA ASP A 2 11.97 -12.84 8.92
C ASP A 2 12.78 -11.55 9.02
N ARG A 3 12.54 -10.57 8.13
CA ARG A 3 13.14 -9.22 8.12
C ARG A 3 12.25 -8.21 7.42
N VAL A 4 12.34 -6.95 7.82
CA VAL A 4 11.70 -5.80 7.14
C VAL A 4 12.80 -4.88 6.61
N LEU A 5 12.72 -4.52 5.33
CA LEU A 5 13.54 -3.46 4.73
C LEU A 5 12.62 -2.27 4.50
N CYS A 6 12.85 -1.17 5.19
CA CYS A 6 12.08 0.06 5.06
C CYS A 6 12.99 1.17 4.56
N VAL A 7 12.53 1.94 3.57
CA VAL A 7 13.23 3.13 3.11
C VAL A 7 12.34 4.33 3.37
N ASP A 8 12.81 5.22 4.22
CA ASP A 8 12.13 6.46 4.57
C ASP A 8 12.30 7.47 3.43
N ASN A 9 11.19 7.85 2.78
CA ASN A 9 11.17 8.79 1.67
C ASN A 9 11.10 10.25 2.15
N GLY A 10 12.00 10.63 3.05
CA GLY A 10 12.10 12.00 3.57
C GLY A 10 10.91 12.39 4.47
N SER A 11 10.46 11.48 5.34
CA SER A 11 9.40 11.80 6.29
C SER A 11 9.85 12.90 7.26
N THR A 12 8.96 13.84 7.55
CA THR A 12 9.17 14.96 8.48
C THR A 12 8.33 14.84 9.74
N ASP A 13 7.63 13.71 9.92
CA ASP A 13 6.79 13.39 11.07
C ASP A 13 7.45 12.30 11.93
N ALA A 14 6.66 11.70 12.84
CA ALA A 14 7.15 10.67 13.77
C ALA A 14 7.45 9.31 13.12
N THR A 15 7.42 9.18 11.78
CA THR A 15 7.63 7.90 11.08
C THR A 15 8.94 7.22 11.50
N ARG A 16 10.03 7.97 11.63
CA ARG A 16 11.32 7.41 12.06
C ARG A 16 11.29 6.90 13.49
N ASP A 17 10.65 7.63 14.40
CA ASP A 17 10.53 7.22 15.80
C ASP A 17 9.72 5.93 15.91
N VAL A 18 8.65 5.81 15.12
CA VAL A 18 7.85 4.58 15.04
C VAL A 18 8.68 3.41 14.53
N LEU A 19 9.43 3.59 13.43
CA LEU A 19 10.30 2.53 12.90
C LEU A 19 11.41 2.13 13.88
N ALA A 20 11.99 3.10 14.61
CA ALA A 20 12.99 2.86 15.63
C ALA A 20 12.42 2.16 16.89
N SER A 21 11.13 2.32 17.14
CA SER A 21 10.40 1.64 18.23
C SER A 21 9.99 0.20 17.91
N ALA A 22 10.30 -0.29 16.70
CA ALA A 22 9.94 -1.64 16.29
C ALA A 22 10.47 -2.70 17.28
N PRO A 23 9.71 -3.78 17.55
CA PRO A 23 10.13 -4.83 18.47
C PRO A 23 11.50 -5.40 18.08
N ARG A 24 12.35 -5.69 19.07
CA ARG A 24 13.73 -6.19 18.82
C ARG A 24 13.77 -7.51 18.06
N ASP A 25 12.71 -8.31 18.17
CA ASP A 25 12.52 -9.59 17.49
C ASP A 25 11.97 -9.44 16.07
N LEU A 26 11.56 -8.23 15.67
CA LEU A 26 11.29 -7.86 14.28
C LEU A 26 12.49 -7.08 13.73
N PRO A 27 13.41 -7.73 13.00
CA PRO A 27 14.59 -7.04 12.48
C PRO A 27 14.19 -6.11 11.33
N VAL A 28 13.93 -4.85 11.68
CA VAL A 28 13.69 -3.74 10.75
C VAL A 28 15.02 -3.08 10.41
N ILE A 29 15.32 -3.01 9.12
CA ILE A 29 16.45 -2.27 8.58
C ILE A 29 15.86 -1.03 7.92
N VAL A 30 16.20 0.15 8.45
CA VAL A 30 15.74 1.45 7.95
C VAL A 30 16.86 2.09 7.15
N GLY A 31 16.56 2.50 5.92
CA GLY A 31 17.43 3.32 5.08
C GLY A 31 16.79 4.67 4.76
N ASP A 32 17.61 5.61 4.29
CA ASP A 32 17.16 6.92 3.85
C ASP A 32 17.07 6.95 2.34
N ASP A 33 15.92 7.39 1.81
CA ASP A 33 15.81 7.65 0.39
C ASP A 33 16.55 8.94 0.03
N SER A 34 17.58 8.81 -0.79
CA SER A 34 18.33 9.95 -1.33
C SER A 34 17.94 10.27 -2.78
N TRP A 35 17.01 9.51 -3.37
CA TRP A 35 16.60 9.70 -4.76
C TRP A 35 15.48 10.74 -4.82
N THR A 36 15.78 11.87 -5.45
CA THR A 36 14.86 13.00 -5.63
C THR A 36 13.70 12.71 -6.58
N ALA A 37 13.86 11.76 -7.51
CA ALA A 37 12.83 11.40 -8.45
C ALA A 37 11.85 10.37 -7.88
N PHE A 38 10.56 10.49 -8.23
CA PHE A 38 9.50 9.52 -7.90
C PHE A 38 9.66 8.23 -8.74
N GLU A 39 10.75 7.49 -8.50
CA GLU A 39 11.12 6.27 -9.21
C GLU A 39 10.83 5.02 -8.36
N GLN A 40 9.60 4.91 -7.84
CA GLN A 40 9.23 3.84 -6.92
C GLN A 40 9.55 2.44 -7.46
N SER A 41 9.27 2.17 -8.76
CA SER A 41 9.58 0.89 -9.41
C SER A 41 11.07 0.51 -9.32
N ALA A 42 11.97 1.46 -9.58
CA ALA A 42 13.41 1.23 -9.52
C ALA A 42 13.88 1.05 -8.08
N LYS A 43 13.39 1.88 -7.15
CA LYS A 43 13.68 1.78 -5.70
C LYS A 43 13.30 0.41 -5.16
N MET A 44 12.06 -0.01 -5.40
CA MET A 44 11.56 -1.32 -4.95
C MET A 44 12.34 -2.47 -5.60
N THR A 45 12.72 -2.35 -6.87
CA THR A 45 13.55 -3.34 -7.55
C THR A 45 14.93 -3.48 -6.91
N VAL A 46 15.58 -2.37 -6.55
CA VAL A 46 16.87 -2.37 -5.84
C VAL A 46 16.76 -3.04 -4.47
N LEU A 47 15.70 -2.73 -3.71
CA LEU A 47 15.44 -3.34 -2.41
C LEU A 47 15.16 -4.84 -2.49
N ALA A 48 14.39 -5.27 -3.49
CA ALA A 48 14.13 -6.68 -3.73
C ALA A 48 15.41 -7.45 -4.10
N ASP A 49 16.28 -6.85 -4.91
CA ASP A 49 17.57 -7.45 -5.26
C ASP A 49 18.54 -7.47 -4.06
N ALA A 50 18.47 -6.49 -3.16
CA ALA A 50 19.18 -6.52 -1.89
C ALA A 50 18.69 -7.65 -0.98
N ALA A 51 17.36 -7.81 -0.84
CA ALA A 51 16.76 -8.93 -0.12
C ALA A 51 17.19 -10.28 -0.70
N ARG A 52 17.19 -10.40 -2.04
CA ARG A 52 17.67 -11.58 -2.76
C ARG A 52 19.13 -11.90 -2.43
N ARG A 53 20.03 -10.91 -2.50
CA ARG A 53 21.46 -11.08 -2.16
C ARG A 53 21.66 -11.48 -0.70
N ALA A 54 20.77 -11.06 0.19
CA ALA A 54 20.75 -11.46 1.59
C ALA A 54 20.14 -12.86 1.82
N GLY A 55 19.74 -13.58 0.76
CA GLY A 55 19.23 -14.95 0.86
C GLY A 55 17.73 -15.07 1.10
N ALA A 56 16.95 -14.01 0.88
CA ALA A 56 15.49 -14.08 1.01
C ALA A 56 14.88 -15.12 0.05
N ALA A 57 14.08 -16.04 0.59
CA ALA A 57 13.34 -17.02 -0.21
C ALA A 57 12.12 -16.40 -0.90
N TRP A 58 11.56 -15.35 -0.30
CA TRP A 58 10.40 -14.60 -0.77
C TRP A 58 10.62 -13.11 -0.50
N VAL A 59 10.11 -12.27 -1.39
CA VAL A 59 10.00 -10.82 -1.23
C VAL A 59 8.53 -10.45 -1.28
N LEU A 60 8.10 -9.66 -0.31
CA LEU A 60 6.76 -9.08 -0.22
C LEU A 60 6.92 -7.55 -0.22
N PRO A 61 6.75 -6.87 -1.36
CA PRO A 61 6.69 -5.40 -1.43
C PRO A 61 5.33 -4.92 -0.90
N PHE A 62 5.33 -3.98 0.05
CA PHE A 62 4.12 -3.44 0.65
C PHE A 62 4.29 -1.97 1.00
N ASP A 63 3.16 -1.26 1.09
CA ASP A 63 3.11 0.14 1.52
C ASP A 63 2.76 0.22 3.02
N ALA A 64 3.15 1.31 3.69
CA ALA A 64 3.02 1.45 5.15
C ALA A 64 1.56 1.47 5.65
N ASP A 65 0.62 1.74 4.76
CA ASP A 65 -0.82 1.78 4.99
C ASP A 65 -1.54 0.47 4.64
N GLU A 66 -0.80 -0.63 4.48
CA GLU A 66 -1.37 -1.94 4.16
C GLU A 66 -1.31 -2.91 5.34
N ARG A 67 -2.33 -3.76 5.40
CA ARG A 67 -2.36 -4.96 6.24
C ARG A 67 -2.44 -6.17 5.33
N TRP A 68 -1.46 -7.05 5.42
CA TRP A 68 -1.37 -8.26 4.60
C TRP A 68 -1.75 -9.50 5.39
N MET A 69 -2.45 -10.42 4.73
CA MET A 69 -2.93 -11.70 5.28
C MET A 69 -2.67 -12.84 4.30
N GLY A 70 -2.53 -14.06 4.82
CA GLY A 70 -2.65 -15.27 4.01
C GLY A 70 -4.11 -15.68 3.87
N GLN A 71 -4.51 -16.19 2.71
CA GLN A 71 -5.82 -16.82 2.54
C GLN A 71 -5.77 -18.24 3.12
N GLY A 72 -6.64 -18.55 4.08
CA GLY A 72 -6.65 -19.85 4.77
C GLY A 72 -5.46 -20.11 5.71
N GLY A 73 -4.73 -19.07 6.16
CA GLY A 73 -3.62 -19.23 7.09
C GLY A 73 -2.71 -18.01 7.21
N SER A 74 -1.50 -18.20 7.74
CA SER A 74 -0.52 -17.12 7.75
C SER A 74 0.06 -16.89 6.35
N ILE A 75 0.61 -15.70 6.09
CA ILE A 75 1.36 -15.42 4.86
C ILE A 75 2.46 -16.48 4.64
N ALA A 76 3.15 -16.87 5.71
CA ALA A 76 4.24 -17.83 5.62
C ALA A 76 3.76 -19.22 5.16
N ASP A 77 2.58 -19.65 5.60
CA ASP A 77 2.01 -20.96 5.22
C ASP A 77 1.63 -20.97 3.74
N VAL A 78 0.98 -19.89 3.26
CA VAL A 78 0.65 -19.72 1.85
C VAL A 78 1.91 -19.75 0.99
N LEU A 79 2.93 -18.95 1.34
CA LEU A 79 4.15 -18.83 0.54
C LEU A 79 5.00 -20.12 0.54
N ARG A 80 4.96 -20.90 1.62
CA ARG A 80 5.70 -22.18 1.71
C ARG A 80 4.99 -23.34 1.03
N SER A 81 3.66 -23.31 0.96
CA SER A 81 2.86 -24.40 0.39
C SER A 81 2.80 -24.38 -1.14
N THR A 82 3.18 -23.27 -1.78
CA THR A 82 3.14 -23.15 -3.24
C THR A 82 4.50 -23.36 -3.91
N ALA A 83 4.48 -24.09 -5.04
CA ALA A 83 5.59 -24.15 -5.99
C ALA A 83 5.60 -22.95 -6.93
N ALA A 84 4.48 -22.22 -7.06
CA ALA A 84 4.39 -21.05 -7.90
C ALA A 84 5.34 -19.96 -7.39
N PRO A 85 6.08 -19.30 -8.27
CA PRO A 85 7.04 -18.26 -7.90
C PRO A 85 6.42 -16.89 -7.62
N ILE A 86 5.13 -16.68 -7.91
CA ILE A 86 4.40 -15.44 -7.63
C ILE A 86 3.08 -15.78 -6.95
N VAL A 87 2.77 -15.07 -5.86
CA VAL A 87 1.47 -15.12 -5.18
C VAL A 87 0.84 -13.74 -5.19
N VAL A 88 -0.38 -13.67 -5.69
CA VAL A 88 -1.17 -12.43 -5.79
C VAL A 88 -1.96 -12.21 -4.50
N GLY A 89 -1.91 -10.97 -4.02
CA GLY A 89 -2.74 -10.43 -2.96
C GLY A 89 -3.92 -9.67 -3.53
N GLU A 90 -5.12 -10.14 -3.23
CA GLU A 90 -6.35 -9.38 -3.48
C GLU A 90 -6.42 -8.21 -2.49
N LEU A 91 -6.71 -7.01 -2.99
CA LEU A 91 -6.74 -5.80 -2.19
C LEU A 91 -8.17 -5.28 -2.05
N VAL A 92 -8.55 -4.94 -0.83
CA VAL A 92 -9.78 -4.19 -0.50
C VAL A 92 -9.42 -2.96 0.31
N ASN A 93 -10.24 -1.92 0.23
CA ASN A 93 -9.97 -0.65 0.87
C ASN A 93 -10.86 -0.43 2.09
N ALA A 94 -10.27 0.01 3.20
CA ALA A 94 -10.99 0.48 4.37
C ALA A 94 -10.63 1.94 4.69
N PHE A 95 -11.61 2.69 5.15
CA PHE A 95 -11.51 4.13 5.36
C PHE A 95 -12.43 4.60 6.50
N PRO A 96 -12.19 5.79 7.09
CA PRO A 96 -13.02 6.30 8.17
C PRO A 96 -14.48 6.51 7.74
N ASP A 97 -15.42 6.21 8.64
CA ASP A 97 -16.84 6.49 8.40
C ASP A 97 -17.08 8.01 8.47
N PRO A 98 -17.63 8.65 7.42
CA PRO A 98 -17.88 10.09 7.44
C PRO A 98 -19.01 10.51 8.38
N LEU A 99 -19.86 9.57 8.82
CA LEU A 99 -21.03 9.82 9.66
C LEU A 99 -20.80 9.45 11.13
N GLN A 100 -19.76 8.67 11.43
CA GLN A 100 -19.48 8.20 12.79
C GLN A 100 -17.99 8.29 13.11
N ASP A 101 -17.63 9.26 13.95
CA ASP A 101 -16.25 9.46 14.38
C ASP A 101 -15.65 8.21 15.04
N GLY A 102 -14.41 7.88 14.66
CA GLY A 102 -13.70 6.69 15.08
C GLY A 102 -14.15 5.36 14.46
N ALA A 103 -15.27 5.32 13.72
CA ALA A 103 -15.70 4.12 13.00
C ALA A 103 -15.01 4.00 11.64
N TRP A 104 -14.93 2.77 11.13
CA TRP A 104 -14.36 2.46 9.82
C TRP A 104 -15.38 1.75 8.95
N ARG A 105 -15.23 1.92 7.64
CA ARG A 105 -15.98 1.23 6.60
C ARG A 105 -15.02 0.49 5.70
N LEU A 106 -15.48 -0.61 5.11
CA LEU A 106 -14.78 -1.38 4.10
C LEU A 106 -15.55 -1.26 2.78
N ASP A 107 -14.84 -0.98 1.70
CA ASP A 107 -15.32 -1.23 0.34
C ASP A 107 -15.20 -2.74 0.06
N PRO A 108 -16.32 -3.47 -0.09
CA PRO A 108 -16.27 -4.91 -0.29
C PRO A 108 -15.79 -5.31 -1.69
N MET A 109 -15.66 -4.34 -2.62
CA MET A 109 -15.17 -4.59 -3.95
C MET A 109 -13.65 -4.72 -3.95
N ALA A 110 -13.14 -5.73 -4.67
CA ALA A 110 -11.71 -5.85 -4.90
C ALA A 110 -11.21 -4.65 -5.71
N HIS A 111 -10.10 -4.06 -5.26
CA HIS A 111 -9.38 -3.06 -6.01
C HIS A 111 -8.83 -3.67 -7.30
N HIS A 112 -8.85 -2.89 -8.38
CA HIS A 112 -8.47 -3.36 -9.72
C HIS A 112 -6.99 -3.70 -9.84
N ASP A 113 -6.15 -3.02 -9.06
CA ASP A 113 -4.72 -3.29 -8.98
C ASP A 113 -4.39 -4.15 -7.75
N PRO A 114 -4.11 -5.45 -7.90
CA PRO A 114 -3.65 -6.29 -6.80
C PRO A 114 -2.18 -5.98 -6.48
N LYS A 115 -1.60 -6.67 -5.49
CA LYS A 115 -0.14 -6.66 -5.26
C LYS A 115 0.41 -8.06 -5.21
N MET A 116 1.73 -8.21 -5.26
CA MET A 116 2.36 -9.52 -5.45
C MET A 116 3.52 -9.78 -4.51
N ALA A 117 3.51 -10.94 -3.85
CA ALA A 117 4.69 -11.56 -3.29
C ALA A 117 5.37 -12.44 -4.34
N PHE A 118 6.70 -12.55 -4.31
CA PHE A 118 7.42 -13.36 -5.29
C PHE A 118 8.72 -13.95 -4.75
N ARG A 119 9.12 -15.08 -5.35
CA ARG A 119 10.46 -15.64 -5.16
C ARG A 119 11.47 -14.79 -5.94
N PRO A 120 12.43 -14.13 -5.27
CA PRO A 120 13.28 -13.18 -5.95
C PRO A 120 14.28 -13.90 -6.87
N MET A 121 14.56 -13.30 -8.03
CA MET A 121 15.57 -13.77 -8.98
C MET A 121 16.34 -12.60 -9.57
N ARG A 122 17.54 -12.87 -10.09
CA ARG A 122 18.32 -11.85 -10.79
C ARG A 122 17.51 -11.33 -11.98
N GLY A 123 17.41 -10.01 -12.11
CA GLY A 123 16.69 -9.35 -13.20
C GLY A 123 15.18 -9.25 -13.02
N ALA A 124 14.63 -9.68 -11.87
CA ALA A 124 13.25 -9.37 -11.54
C ALA A 124 13.07 -7.86 -11.37
N VAL A 125 12.00 -7.30 -11.94
CA VAL A 125 11.66 -5.87 -11.83
C VAL A 125 10.28 -5.73 -11.22
N ILE A 126 10.14 -4.87 -10.21
CA ILE A 126 8.84 -4.56 -9.59
C ILE A 126 8.22 -3.39 -10.34
N GLY A 127 6.97 -3.53 -10.76
CA GLY A 127 6.22 -2.45 -11.41
C GLY A 127 5.78 -1.36 -10.43
N MET A 128 5.40 -0.21 -10.98
CA MET A 128 4.82 0.90 -10.21
C MET A 128 3.64 0.43 -9.35
N GLY A 129 3.56 0.95 -8.13
CA GLY A 129 2.56 0.63 -7.12
C GLY A 129 2.69 -0.75 -6.50
N ASN A 130 3.81 -1.47 -6.74
CA ASN A 130 3.98 -2.87 -6.32
C ASN A 130 2.95 -3.85 -6.95
N HIS A 131 2.24 -3.42 -8.00
CA HIS A 131 1.11 -4.16 -8.56
C HIS A 131 1.48 -5.34 -9.45
N ARG A 132 2.75 -5.41 -9.88
CA ARG A 132 3.26 -6.49 -10.72
C ARG A 132 4.73 -6.74 -10.44
N VAL A 133 5.18 -7.94 -10.78
CA VAL A 133 6.60 -8.27 -10.90
C VAL A 133 6.88 -8.88 -12.27
N MET A 134 7.89 -8.36 -12.96
CA MET A 134 8.37 -8.90 -14.22
C MET A 134 9.42 -9.98 -13.93
N ARG A 135 8.98 -11.24 -13.89
CA ARG A 135 9.84 -12.44 -13.81
C ARG A 135 9.07 -13.69 -14.28
N PRO A 136 9.75 -14.71 -14.87
CA PRO A 136 9.40 -16.14 -15.11
C PRO A 136 7.96 -16.67 -14.90
N GLY A 137 7.75 -17.99 -14.76
CA GLY A 137 6.43 -18.67 -14.67
C GLY A 137 5.38 -18.29 -13.60
N ASP A 138 4.68 -19.30 -13.10
CA ASP A 138 3.27 -19.19 -12.68
C ASP A 138 2.92 -18.16 -11.60
N ILE A 139 1.70 -17.65 -11.72
CA ILE A 139 1.06 -16.69 -10.81
C ILE A 139 -0.18 -17.36 -10.23
N VAL A 140 -0.27 -17.42 -8.90
CA VAL A 140 -1.44 -17.98 -8.20
C VAL A 140 -2.01 -16.98 -7.19
N PRO A 141 -3.32 -17.00 -6.89
CA PRO A 141 -3.85 -16.26 -5.76
C PRO A 141 -3.41 -16.91 -4.44
N GLY A 142 -3.56 -16.19 -3.33
CA GLY A 142 -3.35 -16.76 -2.00
C GLY A 142 -3.10 -15.75 -0.89
N LEU A 143 -2.97 -14.47 -1.21
CA LEU A 143 -2.84 -13.41 -0.22
C LEU A 143 -4.06 -12.47 -0.24
N GLY A 144 -4.25 -11.75 0.86
CA GLY A 144 -5.27 -10.72 1.00
C GLY A 144 -4.68 -9.46 1.61
N ILE A 145 -5.23 -8.30 1.25
CA ILE A 145 -4.73 -6.99 1.66
C ILE A 145 -5.92 -6.12 2.05
N VAL A 146 -5.87 -5.56 3.25
CA VAL A 146 -6.70 -4.41 3.64
C VAL A 146 -5.83 -3.18 3.53
N HIS A 147 -6.14 -2.32 2.57
CA HIS A 147 -5.47 -1.04 2.37
C HIS A 147 -6.21 0.05 3.13
N LEU A 148 -5.47 0.86 3.89
CA LEU A 148 -5.98 1.93 4.75
C LEU A 148 -5.45 3.28 4.22
N PRO A 149 -5.83 3.69 2.98
CA PRO A 149 -5.21 4.84 2.31
C PRO A 149 -5.32 6.12 3.12
N TRP A 150 -6.42 6.27 3.88
CA TRP A 150 -6.70 7.43 4.69
C TRP A 150 -7.13 7.08 6.10
N ARG A 151 -6.76 7.93 7.05
CA ARG A 151 -7.15 7.81 8.47
C ARG A 151 -7.74 9.09 9.07
N SER A 152 -7.45 10.24 8.48
CA SER A 152 -8.04 11.53 8.85
C SER A 152 -7.85 12.53 7.71
N PHE A 153 -8.57 13.65 7.76
CA PHE A 153 -8.40 14.73 6.79
C PHE A 153 -6.98 15.30 6.81
N GLU A 154 -6.40 15.46 8.00
CA GLU A 154 -5.04 15.99 8.17
C GLU A 154 -4.00 15.07 7.53
N GLN A 155 -4.15 13.75 7.69
CA GLN A 155 -3.26 12.78 7.05
C GLN A 155 -3.49 12.74 5.52
N PHE A 156 -4.73 12.87 5.05
CA PHE A 156 -5.01 12.99 3.62
C PHE A 156 -4.34 14.21 3.01
N ARG A 157 -4.52 15.41 3.59
CA ARG A 157 -3.88 16.65 3.15
C ARG A 157 -2.36 16.53 3.15
N ALA A 158 -1.78 15.99 4.22
CA ALA A 158 -0.33 15.80 4.31
C ALA A 158 0.20 14.85 3.23
N LYS A 159 -0.53 13.76 2.91
CA LYS A 159 -0.21 12.87 1.79
C LYS A 159 -0.25 13.61 0.45
N VAL A 160 -1.28 14.42 0.20
CA VAL A 160 -1.42 15.22 -1.02
C VAL A 160 -0.25 16.19 -1.18
N GLU A 161 0.08 16.94 -0.13
CA GLU A 161 1.20 17.89 -0.14
C GLU A 161 2.54 17.19 -0.35
N HIS A 162 2.77 16.05 0.32
CA HIS A 162 3.99 15.28 0.14
C HIS A 162 4.11 14.74 -1.29
N GLY A 163 3.04 14.12 -1.81
CA GLY A 163 3.00 13.58 -3.17
C GLY A 163 3.21 14.66 -4.23
N SER A 164 2.55 15.81 -4.09
CA SER A 164 2.69 16.94 -5.00
C SER A 164 4.13 17.46 -5.04
N ARG A 165 4.74 17.74 -3.86
CA ARG A 165 6.14 18.19 -3.78
C ARG A 165 7.13 17.18 -4.35
N ALA A 166 6.90 15.89 -4.12
CA ALA A 166 7.77 14.83 -4.63
C ALA A 166 7.73 14.75 -6.17
N LEU A 167 6.58 15.05 -6.78
CA LEU A 167 6.43 15.11 -8.24
C LEU A 167 7.01 16.40 -8.84
N ASP A 168 6.92 17.53 -8.14
CA ASP A 168 7.54 18.79 -8.59
C ASP A 168 9.08 18.69 -8.62
N ALA A 169 9.64 17.87 -7.72
CA ALA A 169 11.07 17.58 -7.67
C ALA A 169 11.54 16.54 -8.71
N ALA A 170 10.61 15.88 -9.40
CA ALA A 170 10.89 14.79 -10.33
C ALA A 170 10.62 15.21 -11.79
N GLU A 171 11.54 14.93 -12.71
CA GLU A 171 11.34 15.12 -14.15
C GLU A 171 10.50 13.97 -14.75
N LEU A 172 9.31 13.73 -14.21
CA LEU A 172 8.40 12.71 -14.70
C LEU A 172 7.37 13.27 -15.67
N ASP A 173 6.86 12.39 -16.53
CA ASP A 173 5.74 12.68 -17.41
C ASP A 173 4.50 13.18 -16.62
N ALA A 174 3.70 14.03 -17.26
CA ALA A 174 2.54 14.68 -16.65
C ALA A 174 1.49 13.67 -16.14
N ASP A 175 1.40 12.48 -16.75
CA ASP A 175 0.46 11.43 -16.35
C ASP A 175 0.94 10.66 -15.11
N ALA A 176 2.24 10.65 -14.81
CA ALA A 176 2.78 9.95 -13.65
C ALA A 176 2.38 10.67 -12.35
N GLY A 177 1.56 10.04 -11.52
CA GLY A 177 1.08 10.64 -10.27
C GLY A 177 0.13 11.83 -10.47
N TRP A 178 -0.58 11.89 -11.61
CA TRP A 178 -1.48 13.00 -11.97
C TRP A 178 -2.44 13.43 -10.85
N HIS A 179 -2.95 12.48 -10.05
CA HIS A 179 -3.89 12.75 -8.96
C HIS A 179 -3.25 13.58 -7.85
N TRP A 180 -1.98 13.32 -7.51
CA TRP A 180 -1.25 14.14 -6.55
C TRP A 180 -1.08 15.57 -7.03
N ARG A 181 -0.87 15.80 -8.32
CA ARG A 181 -0.80 17.15 -8.90
C ARG A 181 -2.14 17.86 -8.86
N ARG A 182 -3.22 17.16 -9.25
CA ARG A 182 -4.58 17.75 -9.28
C ARG A 182 -5.09 18.07 -7.88
N LEU A 183 -4.95 17.13 -6.93
CA LEU A 183 -5.30 17.37 -5.52
C LEU A 183 -4.36 18.43 -4.91
N GLY A 184 -3.08 18.44 -5.26
CA GLY A 184 -2.10 19.41 -4.74
C GLY A 184 -2.33 20.85 -5.20
N ALA A 185 -3.12 21.07 -6.25
CA ALA A 185 -3.50 22.39 -6.73
C ALA A 185 -4.76 22.95 -6.04
N MET A 186 -5.48 22.13 -5.28
CA MET A 186 -6.69 22.52 -4.56
C MET A 186 -6.36 23.31 -3.29
N ASP A 187 -7.22 24.27 -2.95
CA ASP A 187 -7.19 24.92 -1.64
C ASP A 187 -7.78 24.04 -0.53
N GLU A 188 -7.74 24.49 0.73
CA GLU A 188 -8.24 23.70 1.86
C GLU A 188 -9.75 23.43 1.76
N SER A 189 -10.54 24.38 1.26
CA SER A 189 -11.99 24.23 1.10
C SER A 189 -12.29 23.15 0.06
N GLU A 190 -11.61 23.20 -1.07
CA GLU A 190 -11.70 22.21 -2.15
C GLU A 190 -11.26 20.82 -1.67
N LEU A 191 -10.14 20.72 -0.94
CA LEU A 191 -9.67 19.45 -0.37
C LEU A 191 -10.66 18.87 0.65
N ARG A 192 -11.30 19.71 1.48
CA ARG A 192 -12.35 19.25 2.41
C ARG A 192 -13.58 18.74 1.67
N ALA A 193 -14.00 19.44 0.61
CA ALA A 193 -15.09 18.98 -0.23
C ALA A 193 -14.77 17.64 -0.89
N ALA A 194 -13.58 17.50 -1.48
CA ALA A 194 -13.10 16.24 -2.06
C ALA A 194 -13.05 15.12 -1.01
N TRP A 195 -12.49 15.38 0.18
CA TRP A 195 -12.46 14.43 1.30
C TRP A 195 -13.85 13.90 1.66
N HIS A 196 -14.81 14.80 1.88
CA HIS A 196 -16.17 14.42 2.25
C HIS A 196 -16.89 13.68 1.12
N GLY A 197 -16.71 14.12 -0.13
CA GLY A 197 -17.27 13.46 -1.31
C GLY A 197 -16.78 12.02 -1.42
N MET A 198 -15.45 11.80 -1.39
CA MET A 198 -14.85 10.48 -1.51
C MET A 198 -15.35 9.51 -0.44
N LEU A 199 -15.39 9.93 0.83
CA LEU A 199 -15.84 9.06 1.92
C LEU A 199 -17.34 8.74 1.85
N SER A 200 -18.12 9.56 1.13
CA SER A 200 -19.56 9.37 0.91
C SER A 200 -19.87 8.57 -0.36
N GLY A 201 -18.84 8.06 -1.07
CA GLY A 201 -18.99 7.34 -2.34
C GLY A 201 -19.10 8.24 -3.57
N GLU A 202 -18.97 9.56 -3.43
CA GLU A 202 -18.96 10.45 -4.59
C GLU A 202 -17.69 10.27 -5.41
N LYS A 203 -17.85 10.32 -6.74
CA LYS A 203 -16.71 10.28 -7.65
C LYS A 203 -16.04 11.65 -7.76
N ILE A 204 -14.76 11.73 -7.37
CA ILE A 204 -13.92 12.92 -7.50
C ILE A 204 -12.93 12.72 -8.67
N PRO A 205 -13.11 13.40 -9.81
CA PRO A 205 -12.28 13.22 -11.01
C PRO A 205 -10.77 13.46 -10.80
N GLU A 206 -10.42 14.20 -9.75
CA GLU A 206 -9.05 14.56 -9.41
C GLU A 206 -8.31 13.48 -8.62
N ASN A 207 -9.01 12.47 -8.10
CA ASN A 207 -8.40 11.36 -7.39
C ASN A 207 -8.33 10.07 -8.22
N ALA A 208 -7.26 9.29 -8.03
CA ALA A 208 -7.02 8.07 -8.81
C ALA A 208 -7.92 6.90 -8.39
N TRP A 209 -8.41 6.89 -7.15
CA TRP A 209 -9.32 5.88 -6.63
C TRP A 209 -10.24 6.50 -5.58
N GLN A 210 -11.50 6.10 -5.54
CA GLN A 210 -12.40 6.39 -4.42
C GLN A 210 -13.24 5.16 -4.07
N PRO A 211 -13.75 5.09 -2.83
CA PRO A 211 -14.70 4.05 -2.42
C PRO A 211 -15.90 3.94 -3.36
N GLY A 212 -16.43 2.74 -3.52
CA GLY A 212 -17.74 2.53 -4.12
C GLY A 212 -18.90 3.00 -3.23
N ASP A 213 -20.07 3.14 -3.83
CA ASP A 213 -21.31 3.58 -3.17
C ASP A 213 -21.80 2.60 -2.09
N VAL A 214 -21.37 1.34 -2.14
CA VAL A 214 -21.78 0.27 -1.23
C VAL A 214 -20.60 -0.12 -0.36
N THR A 215 -20.74 0.08 0.95
CA THR A 215 -19.70 -0.18 1.94
C THR A 215 -20.28 -0.83 3.19
N VAL A 216 -19.48 -1.61 3.89
CA VAL A 216 -19.89 -2.34 5.10
C VAL A 216 -19.14 -1.82 6.34
N PRO A 217 -19.73 -1.89 7.55
CA PRO A 217 -19.01 -1.57 8.77
C PRO A 217 -17.74 -2.42 8.91
N PHE A 218 -16.66 -1.81 9.39
CA PHE A 218 -15.37 -2.45 9.57
C PHE A 218 -14.71 -2.02 10.88
N SER A 219 -13.84 -2.87 11.42
CA SER A 219 -13.05 -2.57 12.60
C SER A 219 -11.59 -2.85 12.33
N VAL A 220 -10.75 -1.82 12.44
CA VAL A 220 -9.30 -1.97 12.35
C VAL A 220 -8.79 -2.50 13.69
N THR A 221 -8.42 -3.78 13.72
CA THR A 221 -7.85 -4.46 14.88
C THR A 221 -6.37 -4.79 14.66
N ASP A 222 -5.66 -5.14 15.73
CA ASP A 222 -4.24 -5.51 15.66
C ASP A 222 -4.00 -6.79 14.85
N SER A 223 -4.97 -7.72 14.89
CA SER A 223 -4.97 -8.95 14.10
C SER A 223 -6.17 -8.98 13.18
N LEU A 224 -5.93 -9.25 11.91
CA LEU A 224 -6.95 -9.45 10.87
C LEU A 224 -6.77 -10.83 10.25
N HIS A 225 -7.88 -11.48 9.93
CA HIS A 225 -7.91 -12.72 9.17
C HIS A 225 -8.66 -12.49 7.86
N TRP A 226 -8.11 -12.99 6.75
CA TRP A 226 -8.73 -12.77 5.44
C TRP A 226 -10.12 -13.39 5.34
N ASP A 227 -10.36 -14.51 6.01
CA ASP A 227 -11.67 -15.18 6.00
C ASP A 227 -12.76 -14.31 6.61
N ASP A 228 -12.45 -13.49 7.63
CA ASP A 228 -13.38 -12.52 8.21
C ASP A 228 -13.69 -11.39 7.22
N ILE A 229 -12.69 -10.96 6.44
CA ILE A 229 -12.87 -9.96 5.38
C ILE A 229 -13.77 -10.51 4.28
N VAL A 230 -13.56 -11.76 3.86
CA VAL A 230 -14.42 -12.43 2.87
C VAL A 230 -15.84 -12.56 3.39
N ALA A 231 -16.02 -12.95 4.66
CA ALA A 231 -17.35 -13.07 5.27
C ALA A 231 -18.07 -11.72 5.36
N ALA A 232 -17.35 -10.63 5.65
CA ALA A 232 -17.92 -9.28 5.72
C ALA A 232 -18.35 -8.71 4.36
N ARG A 233 -17.90 -9.31 3.25
CA ARG A 233 -18.18 -8.86 1.87
C ARG A 233 -19.43 -9.51 1.25
N LEU A 234 -19.95 -10.56 1.87
CA LEU A 234 -21.15 -11.30 1.43
C LEU A 234 -22.43 -10.65 1.95
#